data_AF-A0A3D4GXV7-F1
#
_entry.id   AF-A0A3D4GXV7-F1
#
_cell.length_a   1.000
_cell.length_b   1.000
_cell.length_c   1.000
_cell.angle_alpha   90.00
_cell.angle_beta   90.00
_cell.angle_gamma   90.00
#
_symmetry.space_group_name_H-M   'P 1'
#
loop_
_entity.id
_entity.type
_entity.pdbx_description
1 polymer ?
#
loop_
_entity_poly.entity_id
_entity_poly.type
_entity_poly.pdbx_seq_one_letter_code
_entity_poly.pdbx_strand_id
1 'polypeptide(L)' 'TYVLQHAIKGMLPKNRLGRKMLKKVRIYAGSDHPHESQGPESIDLA' A
#
# COMPACT_ATOMS: atom_id res chain seq x y z
N THR A 1 -7.46 8.19 -2.78
CA THR A 1 -6.92 6.91 -2.25
C THR A 1 -7.53 5.68 -2.92
N TYR A 2 -8.85 5.62 -3.15
CA TYR A 2 -9.52 4.47 -3.79
C TYR A 2 -8.92 4.08 -5.16
N VAL A 3 -8.62 5.06 -6.02
CA VAL A 3 -8.06 4.81 -7.36
C VAL A 3 -6.77 3.99 -7.29
N LEU A 4 -5.81 4.41 -6.46
CA LEU A 4 -4.53 3.74 -6.29
C LEU A 4 -4.69 2.35 -5.63
N GLN A 5 -5.57 2.24 -4.63
CA GLN A 5 -5.89 0.97 -4.00
C GLN A 5 -6.51 -0.04 -4.98
N HIS A 6 -7.39 0.44 -5.87
CA HIS A 6 -8.04 -0.38 -6.88
C HIS A 6 -7.04 -0.85 -7.95
N ALA A 7 -6.15 0.04 -8.40
CA ALA A 7 -5.07 -0.31 -9.32
C ALA A 7 -4.16 -1.41 -8.74
N ILE A 8 -3.67 -1.24 -7.50
CA ILE A 8 -2.82 -2.23 -6.81
C ILE A 8 -3.57 -3.56 -6.64
N LYS A 9 -4.86 -3.53 -6.28
CA LYS A 9 -5.68 -4.73 -6.20
C LYS A 9 -5.75 -5.48 -7.55
N GLY A 10 -5.78 -4.76 -8.67
CA GLY A 10 -5.75 -5.33 -10.02
C GLY A 10 -4.42 -6.01 -10.37
N MET A 11 -3.31 -5.52 -9.81
CA MET A 11 -1.95 -6.08 -10.01
C MET A 11 -1.66 -7.33 -9.16
N LEU A 12 -2.48 -7.62 -8.15
CA LEU A 12 -2.29 -8.76 -7.25
C LEU A 12 -3.05 -10.02 -7.72
N PRO A 13 -2.57 -11.22 -7.34
CA PRO A 13 -3.26 -12.47 -7.66
C PRO A 13 -4.64 -12.54 -7.00
N LYS A 14 -5.66 -12.99 -7.75
CA LYS A 14 -7.07 -13.02 -7.31
C LYS A 14 -7.38 -14.23 -6.41
N ASN A 15 -6.69 -14.33 -5.27
CA ASN A 15 -6.88 -15.42 -4.30
C ASN A 15 -6.90 -14.91 -2.85
N ARG A 16 -6.99 -15.82 -1.88
CA ARG A 16 -6.97 -15.48 -0.45
C ARG A 16 -5.67 -14.79 -0.02
N LEU A 17 -4.54 -15.15 -0.64
CA LEU A 17 -3.23 -14.55 -0.37
C LEU A 17 -3.15 -13.11 -0.89
N GLY A 18 -3.59 -12.84 -2.11
CA GLY A 18 -3.63 -11.47 -2.65
C GLY A 18 -4.49 -10.54 -1.80
N ARG A 19 -5.61 -11.03 -1.26
CA ARG A 19 -6.39 -10.27 -0.27
C ARG A 19 -5.63 -9.98 1.03
N LYS A 20 -4.76 -10.88 1.49
CA LYS A 20 -3.87 -10.62 2.64
C LYS A 20 -2.78 -9.60 2.28
N MET A 21 -2.20 -9.68 1.08
CA MET A 21 -1.19 -8.74 0.60
C MET A 21 -1.75 -7.31 0.50
N LEU A 22 -2.96 -7.15 -0.06
CA LEU A 22 -3.60 -5.85 -0.18
C LEU A 22 -3.81 -5.15 1.18
N LYS A 23 -4.03 -5.91 2.27
CA LYS A 23 -4.18 -5.35 3.63
C LYS A 23 -2.89 -4.74 4.20
N LYS A 24 -1.72 -5.09 3.66
CA LYS A 24 -0.44 -4.53 4.09
C LYS A 24 -0.19 -3.14 3.51
N VAL A 25 -0.82 -2.80 2.38
CA VAL A 25 -0.65 -1.51 1.71
C VAL A 25 -1.42 -0.42 2.45
N ARG A 26 -0.76 0.70 2.74
CA ARG A 26 -1.34 1.90 3.36
C ARG A 26 -1.12 3.08 2.41
N ILE A 27 -2.20 3.77 2.06
CA ILE A 27 -2.18 4.85 1.05
C ILE A 27 -2.73 6.10 1.69
N TYR A 28 -1.91 7.14 1.74
CA TYR A 28 -2.23 8.46 2.27
C TYR A 28 -2.32 9.46 1.12
N ALA A 29 -3.20 10.46 1.25
CA ALA A 29 -3.40 11.46 0.21
C ALA A 29 -2.40 12.63 0.29
N GLY A 30 -1.79 12.84 1.47
CA GLY A 30 -0.78 13.88 1.71
C GLY A 30 0.58 13.29 2.05
N SER A 31 1.49 14.14 2.51
CA SER A 31 2.86 13.79 2.94
C SER A 31 2.91 12.99 4.24
N ASP A 32 1.86 13.11 5.06
CA ASP A 32 1.91 12.63 6.44
C ASP A 32 1.30 11.24 6.60
N HIS A 33 1.91 10.43 7.45
CA HIS A 33 1.41 9.11 7.84
C HIS A 33 1.60 8.89 9.36
N PRO A 34 0.69 8.17 10.04
CA PRO A 34 0.78 7.92 11.48
C PRO A 34 1.75 6.78 11.86
N HIS A 35 2.66 6.40 10.96
CA HIS A 35 3.51 5.20 11.07
C HIS A 35 4.93 5.50 11.58
N GLU A 36 5.11 6.59 12.32
CA GLU A 36 6.42 6.99 12.86
C GLU A 36 7.08 5.90 13.72
N SER A 37 6.30 5.17 14.52
CA SER A 37 6.82 4.10 15.38
C SER A 37 7.33 2.87 14.64
N GLN A 38 7.00 2.71 13.35
CA GLN A 38 7.46 1.59 12.54
C GLN A 38 8.83 1.82 11.90
N GLY A 39 9.36 3.05 11.98
CA GLY A 39 10.63 3.42 11.35
C GLY A 39 10.70 3.10 9.85
N PRO A 40 9.75 3.56 9.02
CA PRO A 40 9.75 3.24 7.59
C PRO A 40 10.95 3.85 6.87
N GLU A 41 11.55 3.08 5.96
CA GLU A 41 12.63 3.55 5.09
C GLU A 41 12.06 4.07 3.76
N SER A 42 12.60 5.19 3.28
CA SER A 42 12.24 5.75 1.97
C SER A 42 12.84 4.92 0.84
N ILE A 43 12.03 4.60 -0.17
CA ILE A 43 12.46 3.91 -1.39
C ILE A 43 12.26 4.85 -2.57
N ASP A 44 13.33 5.11 -3.32
CA ASP A 44 13.26 5.83 -4.59
C ASP A 44 12.88 4.88 -5.73
N LEU A 45 11.98 5.33 -6.61
CA LEU A 45 11.57 4.58 -7.80
C LEU A 45 12.53 4.93 -8.95
N ALA A 46 13.21 3.93 -9.49
CA ALA A 46 14.10 4.05 -10.66
C ALA A 46 13.33 4.18 -11.98
#